data_AF-A0A1F8RT54-F1
#
_entry.id   AF-A0A1F8RT54-F1
#
_cell.length_a   1.000
_cell.length_b   1.000
_cell.length_c   1.000
_cell.angle_alpha   90.00
_cell.angle_beta   90.00
_cell.angle_gamma   90.00
#
_symmetry.space_group_name_H-M   'P 1'
#
loop_
_entity.id
_entity.type
_entity.pdbx_description
1 polymer ?
#
loop_
_entity_poly.entity_id
_entity_poly.type
_entity_poly.pdbx_seq_one_letter_code
_entity_poly.pdbx_strand_id
1 'polypeptide(L)'
;MSSALDEAKRITASLAERFFYDIPHVRPERVQIDCYTTFQAPGSEVAQRCILSTVARRADAAEVDWESDPPEVIAERLGARYQLDGRGAALPIDPDDQPVRAGVDGSREDA
;
A
#
# COMPACT_ATOMS: atom_id res chain seq x y z
N MET A 1 21.96 -3.49 1.02
CA MET A 1 21.03 -4.51 0.47
C MET A 1 19.63 -4.02 0.75
N SER A 2 18.71 -4.12 -0.22
CA SER A 2 17.30 -3.78 -0.02
C SER A 2 16.61 -4.86 0.81
N SER A 3 15.81 -4.49 1.80
CA SER A 3 14.93 -5.43 2.48
C SER A 3 13.72 -5.78 1.60
N ALA A 4 12.96 -6.81 1.99
CA ALA A 4 11.70 -7.15 1.33
C ALA A 4 10.66 -6.02 1.46
N LEU A 5 10.70 -5.26 2.56
CA LEU A 5 9.82 -4.12 2.76
C LEU A 5 10.18 -2.95 1.86
N ASP A 6 11.47 -2.66 1.68
CA ASP A 6 11.93 -1.59 0.78
C ASP A 6 11.52 -1.88 -0.67
N GLU A 7 11.53 -3.14 -1.07
CA GLU A 7 11.00 -3.56 -2.37
C GLU A 7 9.48 -3.42 -2.44
N ALA A 8 8.76 -3.84 -1.39
CA ALA A 8 7.30 -3.69 -1.31
C ALA A 8 6.85 -2.22 -1.42
N LYS A 9 7.57 -1.29 -0.78
CA LYS A 9 7.33 0.16 -0.89
C LYS A 9 7.53 0.66 -2.32
N ARG A 10 8.62 0.25 -2.98
CA ARG A 10 8.90 0.59 -4.38
C ARG A 10 7.84 0.07 -5.35
N ILE A 11 7.43 -1.19 -5.19
CA ILE A 11 6.36 -1.80 -5.99
C ILE A 11 5.04 -1.06 -5.75
N THR A 12 4.73 -0.72 -4.50
CA THR A 12 3.51 0.01 -4.14
C THR A 12 3.43 1.36 -4.83
N ALA A 13 4.50 2.16 -4.75
CA ALA A 13 4.56 3.46 -5.42
C ALA A 13 4.34 3.33 -6.93
N SER A 14 5.09 2.45 -7.59
CA SER A 14 5.00 2.25 -9.04
C SER A 14 3.63 1.72 -9.51
N LEU A 15 3.03 0.78 -8.77
CA LEU A 15 1.71 0.27 -9.11
C LEU A 15 0.63 1.33 -8.88
N ALA A 16 0.70 2.10 -7.78
CA ALA A 16 -0.27 3.15 -7.52
C ALA A 16 -0.28 4.21 -8.63
N GLU A 17 0.89 4.69 -9.03
CA GLU A 17 1.03 5.64 -10.14
C GLU A 17 0.37 5.11 -11.42
N ARG A 18 0.72 3.87 -11.80
CA ARG A 18 0.19 3.21 -12.99
C ARG A 18 -1.33 3.08 -12.93
N PHE A 19 -1.88 2.60 -11.83
CA PHE A 19 -3.31 2.42 -11.68
C PHE A 19 -4.09 3.74 -11.71
N PHE A 20 -3.50 4.82 -11.20
CA PHE A 20 -4.17 6.13 -11.18
C PHE A 20 -4.02 6.92 -12.49
N TYR A 21 -2.91 6.76 -13.22
CA TYR A 21 -2.57 7.66 -14.33
C TYR A 21 -2.27 6.97 -15.66
N ASP A 22 -1.75 5.74 -15.67
CA ASP A 22 -1.24 5.12 -16.90
C ASP A 22 -2.25 4.22 -17.63
N ILE A 23 -3.30 3.73 -16.95
CA ILE A 23 -4.28 2.83 -17.57
C ILE A 23 -5.35 3.63 -18.34
N PRO A 24 -5.45 3.49 -19.67
CA PRO A 24 -6.47 4.19 -20.46
C PRO A 24 -7.88 3.76 -20.05
N HIS A 25 -8.82 4.71 -20.06
CA HIS A 25 -10.25 4.50 -19.77
C HIS A 25 -10.59 3.98 -18.36
N VAL A 26 -9.60 3.84 -17.47
CA VAL A 26 -9.77 3.39 -16.10
C VAL A 26 -9.40 4.54 -15.17
N ARG A 27 -10.35 4.94 -14.31
CA ARG A 27 -10.17 6.04 -13.35
C ARG A 27 -10.67 5.61 -11.97
N PRO A 28 -9.95 4.71 -11.28
CA PRO A 28 -10.36 4.27 -9.96
C PRO A 28 -10.24 5.42 -8.97
N GLU A 29 -11.20 5.53 -8.06
CA GLU A 29 -11.13 6.41 -6.89
C GLU A 29 -10.27 5.81 -5.78
N ARG A 30 -10.14 4.48 -5.76
CA ARG A 30 -9.44 3.71 -4.74
C ARG A 30 -8.75 2.50 -5.36
N VAL A 31 -7.53 2.22 -4.92
CA VAL A 31 -6.74 1.03 -5.29
C VAL A 31 -6.21 0.40 -4.02
N GLN A 32 -6.31 -0.93 -3.91
CA GLN A 32 -5.69 -1.70 -2.85
C GLN A 32 -4.48 -2.47 -3.41
N ILE A 33 -3.32 -2.31 -2.77
CA ILE A 33 -2.06 -2.95 -3.15
C ILE A 33 -1.53 -3.68 -1.92
N ASP A 34 -1.48 -5.01 -2.02
CA ASP A 34 -1.01 -5.88 -0.96
C ASP A 34 0.24 -6.63 -1.42
N CYS A 35 1.34 -6.45 -0.70
CA CYS A 35 2.62 -7.09 -0.99
C CYS A 35 2.83 -8.30 -0.08
N TYR A 36 3.05 -9.46 -0.68
CA TYR A 36 3.26 -10.72 0.03
C TYR A 36 4.72 -11.17 -0.08
N THR A 37 5.24 -11.76 0.99
CA THR A 37 6.49 -12.50 0.95
C THR A 37 6.32 -13.87 1.60
N THR A 38 7.35 -14.69 1.43
CA THR A 38 7.36 -16.07 1.88
C THR A 38 7.98 -16.18 3.26
N PHE A 39 7.25 -16.78 4.20
CA PHE A 39 7.73 -17.09 5.55
C PHE A 39 7.88 -18.60 5.73
N GLN A 40 8.87 -19.01 6.52
CA GLN A 40 8.98 -20.37 7.01
C GLN A 40 8.08 -20.52 8.25
N ALA A 41 7.12 -21.43 8.19
CA ALA A 41 6.30 -21.81 9.32
C ALA A 41 6.91 -22.99 10.08
N PRO A 42 6.56 -23.20 11.37
CA PRO A 42 6.96 -24.39 12.12
C PRO A 42 6.46 -25.64 11.39
N GLY A 43 7.36 -26.59 11.10
CA GLY A 43 7.01 -27.86 10.43
C GLY A 43 7.30 -27.92 8.92
N SER A 44 8.20 -27.08 8.42
CA SER A 44 8.63 -27.06 7.00
C SER A 44 7.58 -26.56 5.99
N GLU A 45 6.48 -26.01 6.47
CA GLU A 45 5.48 -25.37 5.62
C GLU A 45 5.95 -23.97 5.22
N VAL A 46 5.81 -23.66 3.94
CA VAL A 46 6.17 -22.38 3.35
C VAL A 46 4.86 -21.64 3.06
N ALA A 47 4.65 -20.51 3.72
CA ALA A 47 3.40 -19.76 3.59
C ALA A 47 3.66 -18.33 3.08
N GLN A 48 2.87 -17.89 2.10
CA GLN A 48 2.84 -16.49 1.69
C GLN A 48 2.04 -15.67 2.70
N ARG A 49 2.62 -14.57 3.18
CA ARG A 49 1.97 -13.65 4.12
C ARG A 49 2.16 -12.21 3.65
N CYS A 50 1.14 -11.38 3.85
CA CYS A 50 1.19 -9.96 3.54
C CYS A 50 2.13 -9.26 4.51
N ILE A 51 3.02 -8.40 4.00
CA ILE A 51 3.97 -7.61 4.80
C ILE A 51 3.78 -6.10 4.65
N LEU A 52 3.05 -5.69 3.62
CA LEU A 52 2.66 -4.31 3.38
C LEU A 52 1.31 -4.30 2.67
N SER A 53 0.38 -3.51 3.17
CA SER A 53 -0.94 -3.31 2.59
C SER A 53 -1.21 -1.81 2.48
N THR A 54 -1.61 -1.37 1.30
CA THR A 54 -1.89 0.04 1.02
C THR A 54 -3.26 0.16 0.39
N VAL A 55 -4.06 1.08 0.93
CA VAL A 55 -5.32 1.49 0.30
C VAL A 55 -5.21 2.96 -0.06
N ALA A 56 -4.77 3.16 -1.29
CA ALA A 56 -4.55 4.46 -1.86
C ALA A 56 -5.87 5.02 -2.40
N ARG A 57 -6.09 6.32 -2.17
CA ARG A 57 -7.18 7.07 -2.78
C ARG A 57 -6.61 8.02 -3.83
N ARG A 58 -7.41 8.33 -4.86
CA ARG A 58 -7.02 9.30 -5.89
C ARG A 58 -6.72 10.69 -5.31
N ALA A 59 -7.45 11.09 -4.26
CA ALA A 59 -7.19 12.33 -3.54
C ALA A 59 -5.78 12.33 -2.91
N ASP A 60 -5.38 11.25 -2.25
CA ASP A 60 -4.04 11.13 -1.65
C ASP A 60 -2.95 11.13 -2.74
N ALA A 61 -3.20 10.45 -3.86
CA ALA A 61 -2.30 10.39 -5.01
C ALA A 61 -2.09 11.74 -5.72
N ALA A 62 -3.07 12.64 -5.67
CA ALA A 62 -2.97 13.99 -6.25
C ALA A 62 -2.01 14.91 -5.47
N GLU A 63 -1.72 14.58 -4.21
CA GLU A 63 -0.83 15.34 -3.33
C GLU A 63 0.62 14.81 -3.31
N VAL A 64 0.90 13.78 -4.13
CA VAL A 64 2.23 13.17 -4.24
C VAL A 64 3.04 13.85 -5.34
N ASP A 65 4.32 14.14 -5.06
CA ASP A 65 5.28 14.54 -6.08
C ASP A 65 5.97 13.28 -6.64
N TRP A 66 5.38 12.70 -7.68
CA TRP A 66 5.82 11.42 -8.27
C TRP A 66 7.24 11.45 -8.85
N GLU A 67 7.74 12.63 -9.22
CA GLU A 67 9.06 12.80 -9.83
C GLU A 67 10.16 12.99 -8.78
N SER A 68 9.82 13.56 -7.61
CA SER A 68 10.80 14.00 -6.61
C SER A 68 10.74 13.21 -5.31
N ASP A 69 9.56 12.74 -4.88
CA ASP A 69 9.43 11.98 -3.64
C ASP A 69 10.04 10.59 -3.79
N PRO A 70 10.82 10.10 -2.81
CA PRO A 70 11.33 8.75 -2.87
C PRO A 70 10.19 7.73 -2.61
N PRO A 71 10.29 6.49 -3.14
CA PRO A 71 9.18 5.54 -3.12
C PRO A 71 8.63 5.20 -1.73
N GLU A 72 9.49 5.23 -0.69
CA GLU A 72 9.07 5.05 0.70
C GLU A 72 8.16 6.18 1.19
N VAL A 73 8.44 7.43 0.81
CA VAL A 73 7.62 8.59 1.15
C VAL A 73 6.30 8.53 0.37
N ILE A 74 6.35 8.15 -0.91
CA ILE A 74 5.15 7.95 -1.72
C ILE A 74 4.26 6.88 -1.07
N ALA A 75 4.80 5.70 -0.77
CA ALA A 75 4.03 4.63 -0.13
C ALA A 75 3.40 5.07 1.19
N GLU A 76 4.13 5.82 2.02
CA GLU A 76 3.63 6.36 3.29
C GLU A 76 2.50 7.39 3.10
N ARG A 77 2.65 8.33 2.16
CA ARG A 77 1.59 9.29 1.81
C ARG A 77 0.32 8.60 1.30
N LEU A 78 0.47 7.53 0.53
CA LEU A 78 -0.64 6.72 0.03
C LEU A 78 -1.26 5.82 1.09
N GLY A 79 -0.68 5.76 2.30
CA GLY A 79 -1.25 5.02 3.42
C GLY A 79 -0.74 3.60 3.59
N ALA A 80 0.50 3.32 3.18
CA ALA A 80 1.11 2.02 3.42
C ALA A 80 1.09 1.64 4.89
N ARG A 81 0.58 0.44 5.18
CA ARG A 81 0.59 -0.19 6.49
C ARG A 81 1.55 -1.35 6.47
N TYR A 82 2.40 -1.42 7.48
CA TYR A 82 3.34 -2.51 7.70
C TYR A 82 3.71 -2.55 9.18
N GLN A 83 4.23 -3.68 9.63
CA GLN A 83 4.77 -3.84 10.99
C GLN A 83 6.22 -4.31 10.91
N LEU A 84 7.03 -3.90 11.86
CA LEU A 84 8.44 -4.27 11.97
C LEU A 84 8.69 -5.00 13.28
N ASP A 85 9.60 -5.97 13.27
CA ASP A 85 10.13 -6.56 14.48
C ASP A 85 11.21 -5.67 15.12
N GLY A 86 11.77 -6.09 16.25
CA GLY A 86 12.83 -5.36 16.96
C GLY A 86 14.16 -5.24 16.19
N ARG A 87 14.27 -5.83 14.99
CA ARG A 87 15.44 -5.78 14.10
C ARG A 87 15.15 -5.04 12.79
N GLY A 88 13.95 -4.49 12.63
CA GLY A 88 13.52 -3.80 11.42
C GLY A 88 13.11 -4.73 10.27
N ALA A 89 12.89 -6.02 10.53
CA ALA A 89 12.33 -6.95 9.53
C ALA A 89 10.80 -6.87 9.52
N ALA A 90 10.20 -6.97 8.34
CA ALA A 90 8.74 -6.90 8.21
C ALA A 90 8.05 -8.11 8.83
N LEU A 91 6.99 -7.84 9.59
CA LEU A 91 6.11 -8.84 10.17
C LEU A 91 4.87 -9.04 9.30
N PRO A 92 4.29 -10.26 9.29
CA PRO A 92 2.99 -10.50 8.69
C PRO A 92 1.91 -9.58 9.24
N ILE A 93 1.08 -9.03 8.36
CA ILE A 93 -0.12 -8.26 8.70
C ILE A 93 -1.37 -8.85 8.01
N ASP A 94 -2.54 -8.48 8.52
CA ASP A 94 -3.81 -8.72 7.83
C ASP A 94 -4.12 -7.54 6.89
N PRO A 95 -4.24 -7.76 5.56
CA PRO A 95 -4.58 -6.68 4.62
C PRO A 95 -6.00 -6.13 4.81
N ASP A 96 -6.91 -6.92 5.38
CA ASP A 96 -8.32 -6.56 5.55
C ASP A 96 -8.59 -5.84 6.89
N ASP A 97 -7.65 -5.90 7.84
CA ASP A 97 -7.71 -5.17 9.12
C ASP A 97 -7.37 -3.68 8.96
N GLN A 98 -8.13 -2.98 8.12
CA GLN A 98 -7.91 -1.57 7.82
C GLN A 98 -8.59 -0.67 8.85
N PRO A 99 -7.88 0.32 9.42
CA PRO A 99 -8.54 1.34 10.21
C PRO A 99 -9.53 2.09 9.32
N VAL A 100 -10.75 2.33 9.83
CA VAL A 100 -11.75 3.14 9.15
C VAL A 100 -11.17 4.54 8.96
N ARG A 101 -10.70 4.84 7.75
CA ARG A 101 -10.26 6.20 7.39
C ARG A 101 -11.50 7.08 7.33
N ALA A 102 -11.63 8.02 8.29
CA ALA A 102 -12.71 9.00 8.32
C ALA A 102 -13.00 9.50 6.91
N GLY A 103 -14.18 9.15 6.39
CA GLY A 103 -14.64 9.64 5.11
C GLY A 103 -15.01 11.10 5.28
N VAL A 104 -14.59 11.96 4.36
CA VAL A 104 -15.43 13.11 4.04
C VAL A 104 -16.70 12.49 3.48
N ASP A 105 -17.73 12.46 4.31
CA ASP A 105 -19.07 12.00 3.95
C ASP A 105 -19.50 12.81 2.74
N GLY A 106 -19.69 12.12 1.61
CA GLY A 106 -20.24 12.73 0.42
C GLY A 106 -21.68 13.07 0.74
N SER A 107 -21.92 14.32 1.14
CA SER A 107 -23.25 14.90 1.24
C SER A 107 -24.01 14.57 -0.04
N ARG A 108 -24.89 13.57 0.03
CA ARG A 108 -26.05 13.51 -0.84
C ARG A 108 -26.94 14.66 -0.37
N GLU A 109 -26.76 15.81 -1.00
CA GLU A 109 -27.80 16.83 -1.00
C GLU A 109 -28.94 16.29 -1.87
N ASP A 110 -29.99 15.86 -1.20
CA ASP A 110 -31.32 15.78 -1.78
C ASP A 110 -31.72 17.18 -2.25
N ALA A 111 -31.88 17.35 -3.57
CA ALA A 111 -32.64 18.45 -4.18
C ALA A 111 -33.19 18.01 -5.55
#